data_AF-A0A0H5CQ79-F1
#
_entry.id   AF-A0A0H5CQ79-F1
#
_cell.length_a   1.000
_cell.length_b   1.000
_cell.length_c   1.000
_cell.angle_alpha   90.00
_cell.angle_beta   90.00
_cell.angle_gamma   90.00
#
_symmetry.space_group_name_H-M   'P 1'
#
loop_
_entity.id
_entity.type
_entity.pdbx_description
1 polymer ?
#
loop_
_entity_poly.entity_id
_entity_poly.type
_entity_poly.pdbx_seq_one_letter_code
_entity_poly.pdbx_strand_id
1 'polypeptide(L)'
;MSEGPQGRSVSTFGKLLPFVLAAWAVAMAVFGFLVTRHPGALVLPLVYLVALVTMAWTAAGRTLVARIGLGLVMVGAALAFMVMFFVEGGRNPTSLMFGAILLLGSVAVILLGLPGLAGPTSVVDWFPLLAAAAAVLMTAVAYLSTRNLGSLVFGGLFMATAVVTMIAAGATGPRRFGLGLVAVAGAVGLIYFAVISGAGVPMIVFGAVVLLSAGQLLTAGVRPAPDQ
;
A
#
# COMPACT_ATOMS: atom_id res chain seq x y z
N MET A 1 -42.62 11.16 -14.56
CA MET A 1 -42.09 11.53 -13.23
C MET A 1 -40.80 10.75 -13.03
N SER A 2 -39.67 11.37 -13.36
CA SER A 2 -38.34 10.79 -13.15
C SER A 2 -37.88 11.15 -11.76
N GLU A 3 -37.78 10.17 -10.87
CA GLU A 3 -37.09 10.35 -9.59
C GLU A 3 -35.63 10.71 -9.92
N GLY A 4 -35.26 11.96 -9.66
CA GLY A 4 -33.88 12.40 -9.78
C GLY A 4 -32.99 11.54 -8.88
N PRO A 5 -31.74 11.28 -9.27
CA PRO A 5 -30.83 10.48 -8.46
C PRO A 5 -30.67 11.15 -7.09
N GLN A 6 -31.30 10.57 -6.07
CA GLN A 6 -31.15 10.97 -4.68
C GLN A 6 -29.67 10.90 -4.35
N GLY A 7 -29.03 12.07 -4.31
CA GLY A 7 -27.63 12.21 -3.93
C GLY A 7 -27.49 11.68 -2.51
N ARG A 8 -26.98 10.46 -2.36
CA ARG A 8 -26.61 9.91 -1.05
C ARG A 8 -25.68 10.91 -0.38
N SER A 9 -26.18 11.60 0.64
CA SER A 9 -25.34 12.51 1.42
C SER A 9 -24.23 11.67 2.02
N VAL A 10 -22.98 11.91 1.59
CA VAL A 10 -21.82 11.27 2.21
C VAL A 10 -21.81 11.70 3.67
N SER A 11 -22.03 10.75 4.57
CA SER A 11 -22.14 11.02 6.00
C SER A 11 -20.88 11.72 6.50
N THR A 12 -21.02 12.65 7.45
CA THR A 12 -19.90 13.39 8.08
C THR A 12 -18.80 12.44 8.56
N PHE A 13 -19.18 11.23 8.99
CA PHE A 13 -18.28 10.15 9.38
C PHE A 13 -17.28 9.77 8.28
N GLY A 14 -17.74 9.58 7.03
CA GLY A 14 -16.87 9.20 5.92
C GLY A 14 -15.84 10.27 5.57
N LYS A 15 -16.15 11.54 5.83
CA LYS A 15 -15.22 12.67 5.61
C LYS A 15 -14.16 12.78 6.70
N LEU A 16 -14.52 12.50 7.95
CA LEU A 16 -13.61 12.62 9.10
C LEU A 16 -12.70 11.40 9.30
N LEU A 17 -13.16 10.20 8.90
CA LEU A 17 -12.44 8.95 9.12
C LEU A 17 -10.98 8.96 8.62
N PRO A 18 -10.65 9.45 7.40
CA PRO A 18 -9.27 9.50 6.93
C PRO A 18 -8.37 10.41 7.79
N PHE A 19 -8.90 11.51 8.33
CA PHE A 19 -8.13 12.40 9.20
C PHE A 19 -7.82 11.74 10.54
N VAL A 20 -8.81 11.07 11.13
CA VAL A 20 -8.62 10.32 12.39
C VAL A 20 -7.60 9.21 12.20
N LEU A 21 -7.71 8.44 11.12
CA LEU A 21 -6.77 7.36 10.82
C LEU A 21 -5.37 7.88 10.50
N ALA A 22 -5.24 9.04 9.84
CA ALA A 22 -3.95 9.67 9.60
C ALA A 22 -3.28 10.09 10.92
N ALA A 23 -4.02 10.76 11.81
CA ALA A 23 -3.52 11.13 13.13
C ALA A 23 -3.13 9.88 13.95
N TRP A 24 -3.95 8.83 13.90
CA TRP A 24 -3.65 7.56 14.56
C TRP A 24 -2.40 6.89 13.99
N ALA A 25 -2.25 6.84 12.67
CA ALA A 25 -1.06 6.28 12.02
C ALA A 25 0.22 7.03 12.42
N VAL A 26 0.17 8.38 12.49
CA VAL A 26 1.29 9.20 12.98
C VAL A 26 1.61 8.89 14.44
N ALA A 27 0.59 8.81 15.31
CA ALA A 27 0.77 8.46 16.71
C ALA A 27 1.39 7.06 16.87
N MET A 28 0.95 6.08 16.07
CA MET A 28 1.50 4.73 16.04
C MET A 28 2.94 4.70 15.51
N ALA A 29 3.29 5.54 14.53
CA ALA A 29 4.67 5.68 14.06
C ALA A 29 5.58 6.15 15.20
N VAL A 30 5.21 7.25 15.86
CA VAL A 30 5.96 7.82 16.99
C VAL A 30 6.08 6.80 18.11
N PHE A 31 4.96 6.16 18.49
CA PHE A 31 4.95 5.14 19.53
C PHE A 31 5.83 3.94 19.18
N GLY A 32 5.73 3.43 17.95
CA GLY A 32 6.58 2.35 17.42
C GLY A 32 8.07 2.66 17.52
N PHE A 33 8.46 3.87 17.11
CA PHE A 33 9.84 4.32 17.24
C PHE A 33 10.29 4.44 18.69
N LEU A 34 9.47 5.00 19.57
CA LEU A 34 9.83 5.19 20.98
C LEU A 34 9.99 3.85 21.73
N VAL A 35 9.13 2.87 21.43
CA VAL A 35 9.15 1.54 22.06
C VAL A 35 10.33 0.71 21.56
N THR A 36 10.53 0.66 20.24
CA THR A 36 11.56 -0.21 19.64
C THR A 36 12.95 0.44 19.57
N ARG A 37 13.01 1.78 19.64
CA ARG A 37 14.21 2.60 19.36
C ARG A 37 14.86 2.29 18.00
N HIS A 38 14.11 1.68 17.08
CA HIS A 38 14.61 1.25 15.79
C HIS A 38 13.89 2.02 14.66
N PRO A 39 14.63 2.66 13.74
CA PRO A 39 14.02 3.48 12.69
C PRO A 39 13.12 2.67 11.75
N GLY A 40 13.38 1.37 11.58
CA GLY A 40 12.56 0.48 10.78
C GLY A 40 11.10 0.34 11.27
N ALA A 41 10.84 0.60 12.56
CA ALA A 41 9.48 0.55 13.11
C ALA A 41 8.56 1.65 12.54
N LEU A 42 9.14 2.71 11.97
CA LEU A 42 8.40 3.78 11.29
C LEU A 42 7.86 3.36 9.93
N VAL A 43 8.46 2.36 9.29
CA VAL A 43 8.17 2.03 7.88
C VAL A 43 6.72 1.62 7.69
N LEU A 44 6.20 0.71 8.52
CA LEU A 44 4.84 0.19 8.34
C LEU A 44 3.75 1.25 8.57
N PRO A 45 3.80 2.06 9.65
CA PRO A 45 2.85 3.16 9.83
C PRO A 45 2.95 4.23 8.75
N LEU A 46 4.15 4.54 8.25
CA LEU A 46 4.33 5.50 7.16
C LEU A 46 3.76 4.96 5.85
N VAL A 47 3.99 3.69 5.52
CA VAL A 47 3.40 3.03 4.35
C VAL A 47 1.88 3.07 4.43
N TYR A 48 1.32 2.74 5.59
CA TYR A 48 -0.11 2.87 5.85
C TYR A 48 -0.60 4.30 5.60
N LEU A 49 0.09 5.30 6.18
CA LEU A 49 -0.27 6.71 6.05
C LEU A 49 -0.23 7.17 4.59
N VAL A 50 0.83 6.81 3.84
CA VAL A 50 0.94 7.17 2.42
C VAL A 50 -0.17 6.50 1.61
N ALA A 51 -0.48 5.23 1.87
CA ALA A 51 -1.57 4.54 1.19
C ALA A 51 -2.94 5.17 1.49
N LEU A 52 -3.19 5.50 2.76
CA LEU A 52 -4.40 6.21 3.19
C LEU A 52 -4.50 7.59 2.53
N VAL A 53 -3.41 8.36 2.54
CA VAL A 53 -3.36 9.71 1.95
C VAL A 53 -3.65 9.64 0.47
N THR A 54 -3.01 8.69 -0.21
CA THR A 54 -3.20 8.45 -1.64
C THR A 54 -4.65 8.10 -1.94
N MET A 55 -5.23 7.17 -1.18
CA MET A 55 -6.60 6.72 -1.39
C MET A 55 -7.64 7.80 -1.07
N ALA A 56 -7.41 8.63 -0.05
CA ALA A 56 -8.37 9.63 0.40
C ALA A 56 -8.32 10.93 -0.42
N TRP A 57 -7.14 11.37 -0.85
CA TRP A 57 -6.95 12.73 -1.38
C TRP A 57 -6.40 12.80 -2.80
N THR A 58 -6.08 11.68 -3.45
CA THR A 58 -5.54 11.69 -4.83
C THR A 58 -6.52 11.10 -5.85
N ALA A 59 -6.30 11.41 -7.12
CA ALA A 59 -7.06 10.84 -8.23
C ALA A 59 -6.97 9.31 -8.31
N ALA A 60 -5.85 8.72 -7.84
CA ALA A 60 -5.68 7.28 -7.83
C ALA A 60 -6.74 6.58 -6.97
N GLY A 61 -7.13 7.17 -5.83
CA GLY A 61 -8.16 6.60 -4.94
C GLY A 61 -9.58 6.53 -5.51
N ARG A 62 -9.80 7.09 -6.72
CA ARG A 62 -11.09 7.12 -7.41
C ARG A 62 -11.29 5.98 -8.42
N THR A 63 -10.32 5.08 -8.57
CA THR A 63 -10.48 3.87 -9.38
C THR A 63 -10.65 2.65 -8.49
N LEU A 64 -11.45 1.67 -8.94
CA LEU A 64 -11.70 0.45 -8.17
C LEU A 64 -10.40 -0.29 -7.84
N VAL A 65 -9.54 -0.48 -8.85
CA VAL A 65 -8.28 -1.21 -8.71
C VAL A 65 -7.35 -0.55 -7.69
N ALA A 66 -7.10 0.75 -7.82
CA ALA A 66 -6.18 1.44 -6.93
C ALA A 66 -6.75 1.50 -5.51
N ARG A 67 -8.07 1.67 -5.36
CA ARG A 67 -8.70 1.65 -4.04
C ARG A 67 -8.57 0.30 -3.35
N ILE A 68 -8.81 -0.80 -4.06
CA ILE A 68 -8.61 -2.16 -3.52
C ILE A 68 -7.14 -2.37 -3.18
N GLY A 69 -6.20 -2.07 -4.08
CA GLY A 69 -4.79 -2.37 -3.80
C GLY A 69 -4.13 -1.44 -2.78
N LEU A 70 -4.49 -0.15 -2.72
CA LEU A 70 -4.11 0.73 -1.60
C LEU A 70 -4.71 0.23 -0.28
N GLY A 71 -5.95 -0.25 -0.32
CA GLY A 71 -6.59 -0.93 0.80
C GLY A 71 -5.85 -2.18 1.26
N LEU A 72 -5.44 -3.04 0.32
CA LEU A 72 -4.61 -4.22 0.60
C LEU A 72 -3.27 -3.82 1.24
N VAL A 73 -2.62 -2.77 0.76
CA VAL A 73 -1.40 -2.24 1.37
C VAL A 73 -1.65 -1.76 2.80
N MET A 74 -2.74 -1.02 3.06
CA MET A 74 -3.08 -0.59 4.41
C MET A 74 -3.34 -1.78 5.35
N VAL A 75 -4.10 -2.77 4.89
CA VAL A 75 -4.37 -4.00 5.64
C VAL A 75 -3.06 -4.75 5.92
N GLY A 76 -2.21 -4.94 4.90
CA GLY A 76 -0.92 -5.61 5.03
C GLY A 76 0.02 -4.89 5.99
N ALA A 77 0.11 -3.57 5.90
CA ALA A 77 0.91 -2.75 6.81
C ALA A 77 0.39 -2.81 8.25
N ALA A 78 -0.93 -2.75 8.45
CA ALA A 78 -1.55 -2.88 9.77
C ALA A 78 -1.29 -4.26 10.39
N LEU A 79 -1.43 -5.34 9.62
CA LEU A 79 -1.13 -6.70 10.08
C LEU A 79 0.36 -6.90 10.40
N ALA A 80 1.25 -6.43 9.53
CA ALA A 80 2.69 -6.48 9.78
C ALA A 80 3.06 -5.69 11.04
N PHE A 81 2.40 -4.54 11.27
CA PHE A 81 2.62 -3.72 12.46
C PHE A 81 2.11 -4.39 13.73
N MET A 82 0.94 -5.05 13.69
CA MET A 82 0.46 -5.91 14.79
C MET A 82 1.47 -6.99 15.14
N VAL A 83 2.00 -7.70 14.13
CA VAL A 83 2.98 -8.78 14.33
C VAL A 83 4.24 -8.23 14.98
N MET A 84 4.76 -7.10 14.48
CA MET A 84 5.93 -6.44 15.07
C MET A 84 5.71 -6.11 16.54
N PHE A 85 4.60 -5.45 16.87
CA PHE A 85 4.27 -5.05 18.24
C PHE A 85 3.94 -6.23 19.16
N PHE A 86 3.37 -7.30 18.63
CA PHE A 86 3.14 -8.53 19.39
C PHE A 86 4.47 -9.17 19.77
N VAL A 87 5.41 -9.28 18.84
CA VAL A 87 6.71 -9.90 19.10
C VAL A 87 7.56 -9.04 20.03
N GLU A 88 7.71 -7.75 19.74
CA GLU A 88 8.49 -6.80 20.58
C GLU A 88 7.85 -6.61 21.96
N GLY A 89 6.53 -6.65 22.05
CA GLY A 89 5.78 -6.55 23.30
C GLY A 89 5.78 -7.84 24.14
N GLY A 90 6.68 -8.79 23.88
CA GLY A 90 6.77 -10.04 24.65
C GLY A 90 5.60 -10.99 24.43
N ARG A 91 4.99 -10.97 23.24
CA ARG A 91 3.78 -11.75 22.88
C ARG A 91 2.54 -11.38 23.70
N ASN A 92 2.45 -10.11 24.10
CA ASN A 92 1.27 -9.60 24.79
C ASN A 92 0.10 -9.36 23.80
N PRO A 93 -1.05 -10.03 23.95
CA PRO A 93 -2.18 -9.87 23.04
C PRO A 93 -2.79 -8.46 23.06
N THR A 94 -2.63 -7.70 24.15
CA THR A 94 -3.12 -6.32 24.24
C THR A 94 -2.46 -5.41 23.20
N SER A 95 -1.22 -5.69 22.78
CA SER A 95 -0.55 -4.89 21.76
C SER A 95 -1.16 -5.03 20.36
N LEU A 96 -1.95 -6.10 20.11
CA LEU A 96 -2.70 -6.29 18.88
C LEU A 96 -3.81 -5.24 18.71
N MET A 97 -4.34 -4.70 19.82
CA MET A 97 -5.41 -3.69 19.77
C MET A 97 -4.97 -2.43 19.02
N PHE A 98 -3.70 -2.04 19.13
CA PHE A 98 -3.15 -0.87 18.44
C PHE A 98 -3.24 -1.00 16.92
N GLY A 99 -2.90 -2.17 16.38
CA GLY A 99 -3.04 -2.45 14.96
C GLY A 99 -4.48 -2.76 14.55
N ALA A 100 -5.34 -3.23 15.47
CA ALA A 100 -6.73 -3.59 15.15
C ALA A 100 -7.54 -2.36 14.74
N ILE A 101 -7.29 -1.22 15.37
CA ILE A 101 -7.90 0.05 14.99
C ILE A 101 -7.50 0.44 13.56
N LEU A 102 -6.23 0.31 13.19
CA LEU A 102 -5.76 0.58 11.82
C LEU A 102 -6.38 -0.40 10.82
N LEU A 103 -6.49 -1.68 11.18
CA LEU A 103 -7.08 -2.71 10.33
C LEU A 103 -8.57 -2.44 10.07
N LEU A 104 -9.35 -2.23 11.14
CA LEU A 104 -10.77 -1.90 11.05
C LEU A 104 -10.99 -0.59 10.30
N GLY A 105 -10.15 0.42 10.56
CA GLY A 105 -10.14 1.68 9.82
C GLY A 105 -9.90 1.48 8.33
N SER A 106 -8.97 0.60 7.94
CA SER A 106 -8.70 0.26 6.54
C SER A 106 -9.93 -0.33 5.88
N VAL A 107 -10.54 -1.34 6.51
CA VAL A 107 -11.74 -2.00 6.02
C VAL A 107 -12.88 -1.00 5.88
N ALA A 108 -13.10 -0.15 6.88
CA ALA A 108 -14.12 0.89 6.84
C ALA A 108 -13.89 1.88 5.69
N VAL A 109 -12.66 2.41 5.53
CA VAL A 109 -12.34 3.34 4.45
C VAL A 109 -12.54 2.70 3.08
N ILE A 110 -12.13 1.44 2.89
CA ILE A 110 -12.34 0.69 1.64
C ILE A 110 -13.84 0.59 1.36
N LEU A 111 -14.61 -0.01 2.28
CA LEU A 111 -16.03 -0.29 2.10
C LEU A 111 -16.86 0.97 1.85
N LEU A 112 -16.57 2.07 2.56
CA LEU A 112 -17.32 3.32 2.44
C LEU A 112 -17.17 4.02 1.08
N GLY A 113 -16.11 3.73 0.33
CA GLY A 113 -15.88 4.36 -0.98
C GLY A 113 -15.81 3.40 -2.15
N LEU A 114 -16.18 2.13 -1.98
CA LEU A 114 -16.37 1.18 -3.09
C LEU A 114 -17.62 1.46 -3.95
N PRO A 115 -18.78 1.88 -3.40
CA PRO A 115 -20.00 2.01 -4.19
C PRO A 115 -19.84 3.02 -5.34
N GLY A 116 -20.17 2.60 -6.57
CA GLY A 116 -20.22 3.48 -7.74
C GLY A 116 -18.89 3.72 -8.45
N LEU A 117 -17.81 3.00 -8.08
CA LEU A 117 -16.54 3.09 -8.81
C LEU A 117 -16.61 2.32 -10.13
N ALA A 118 -16.06 2.93 -11.19
CA ALA A 118 -15.91 2.26 -12.47
C ALA A 118 -14.96 1.06 -12.35
N GLY A 119 -15.37 -0.07 -12.92
CA GLY A 119 -14.54 -1.26 -13.03
C GLY A 119 -13.39 -1.07 -14.03
N PRO A 120 -12.35 -1.92 -13.96
CA PRO A 120 -11.27 -1.91 -14.93
C PRO A 120 -11.76 -2.30 -16.33
N THR A 121 -11.19 -1.66 -17.34
CA THR A 121 -11.59 -1.82 -18.74
C THR A 121 -10.70 -2.79 -19.50
N SER A 122 -9.52 -3.10 -18.99
CA SER A 122 -8.55 -4.00 -19.60
C SER A 122 -7.81 -4.86 -18.56
N VAL A 123 -7.17 -5.94 -19.02
CA VAL A 123 -6.31 -6.78 -18.18
C VAL A 123 -5.13 -5.98 -17.62
N VAL A 124 -4.61 -5.01 -18.38
CA VAL A 124 -3.46 -4.18 -17.99
C VAL A 124 -3.76 -3.34 -16.75
N ASP A 125 -5.03 -2.98 -16.54
CA ASP A 125 -5.48 -2.19 -15.41
C ASP A 125 -5.34 -2.96 -14.08
N TRP A 126 -5.21 -4.29 -14.10
CA TRP A 126 -5.07 -5.12 -12.89
C TRP A 126 -3.63 -5.28 -12.39
N PHE A 127 -2.61 -4.98 -13.20
CA PHE A 127 -1.21 -5.18 -12.81
C PHE A 127 -0.79 -4.44 -11.52
N PRO A 128 -1.22 -3.19 -11.28
CA PRO A 128 -0.92 -2.52 -10.01
C PRO A 128 -1.46 -3.28 -8.79
N LEU A 129 -2.60 -3.97 -8.93
CA LEU A 129 -3.16 -4.80 -7.86
C LEU A 129 -2.28 -6.04 -7.59
N LEU A 130 -1.71 -6.64 -8.63
CA LEU A 130 -0.75 -7.74 -8.49
C LEU A 130 0.50 -7.29 -7.72
N ALA A 131 1.00 -6.08 -7.97
CA ALA A 131 2.11 -5.51 -7.21
C ALA A 131 1.77 -5.37 -5.71
N ALA A 132 0.57 -4.85 -5.40
CA ALA A 132 0.10 -4.73 -4.01
C ALA A 132 -0.04 -6.10 -3.33
N ALA A 133 -0.67 -7.07 -4.00
CA ALA A 133 -0.84 -8.43 -3.49
C ALA A 133 0.51 -9.13 -3.27
N ALA A 134 1.42 -9.01 -4.24
CA ALA A 134 2.78 -9.56 -4.14
C ALA A 134 3.56 -8.96 -2.98
N ALA A 135 3.50 -7.63 -2.78
CA ALA A 135 4.20 -6.95 -1.69
C ALA A 135 3.67 -7.39 -0.30
N VAL A 136 2.35 -7.50 -0.14
CA VAL A 136 1.72 -7.96 1.11
C VAL A 136 2.07 -9.43 1.38
N LEU A 137 1.93 -10.30 0.37
CA LEU A 137 2.25 -11.72 0.50
C LEU A 137 3.74 -11.93 0.80
N MET A 138 4.61 -11.18 0.12
CA MET A 138 6.05 -11.19 0.38
C MET A 138 6.37 -10.83 1.82
N THR A 139 5.69 -9.84 2.39
CA THR A 139 5.88 -9.44 3.80
C THR A 139 5.56 -10.60 4.74
N ALA A 140 4.45 -11.30 4.49
CA ALA A 140 4.07 -12.47 5.29
C ALA A 140 5.07 -13.62 5.12
N VAL A 141 5.43 -13.98 3.88
CA VAL A 141 6.38 -15.06 3.58
C VAL A 141 7.76 -14.78 4.17
N ALA A 142 8.30 -13.58 3.95
CA ALA A 142 9.59 -13.14 4.47
C ALA A 142 9.68 -13.29 6.00
N TYR A 143 8.65 -12.84 6.71
CA TYR A 143 8.59 -12.96 8.16
C TYR A 143 8.40 -14.40 8.63
N LEU A 144 7.53 -15.18 7.98
CA LEU A 144 7.30 -16.57 8.37
C LEU A 144 8.55 -17.45 8.14
N SER A 145 9.33 -17.17 7.10
CA SER A 145 10.56 -17.89 6.80
C SER A 145 11.73 -17.54 7.73
N THR A 146 11.88 -16.27 8.09
CA THR A 146 13.06 -15.82 8.87
C THR A 146 12.78 -15.62 10.35
N ARG A 147 11.50 -15.40 10.72
CA ARG A 147 11.06 -14.93 12.04
C ARG A 147 11.79 -13.67 12.52
N ASN A 148 12.43 -12.94 11.61
CA ASN A 148 13.19 -11.73 11.89
C ASN A 148 12.32 -10.51 11.61
N LEU A 149 12.20 -9.60 12.56
CA LEU A 149 11.42 -8.37 12.43
C LEU A 149 11.97 -7.42 11.35
N GLY A 150 13.28 -7.46 11.08
CA GLY A 150 13.89 -6.73 9.97
C GLY A 150 13.29 -7.12 8.61
N SER A 151 12.79 -8.35 8.45
CA SER A 151 12.12 -8.79 7.21
C SER A 151 10.79 -8.06 6.95
N LEU A 152 10.10 -7.61 8.00
CA LEU A 152 8.87 -6.82 7.87
C LEU A 152 9.17 -5.43 7.32
N VAL A 153 10.34 -4.87 7.62
CA VAL A 153 10.80 -3.59 7.07
C VAL A 153 10.96 -3.70 5.55
N PHE A 154 11.60 -4.77 5.05
CA PHE A 154 11.71 -5.02 3.62
C PHE A 154 10.33 -5.15 2.96
N GLY A 155 9.43 -5.93 3.56
CA GLY A 155 8.06 -6.03 3.10
C GLY A 155 7.34 -4.68 3.01
N GLY A 156 7.53 -3.82 4.02
CA GLY A 156 7.06 -2.44 4.04
C GLY A 156 7.60 -1.59 2.87
N LEU A 157 8.88 -1.72 2.53
CA LEU A 157 9.47 -1.00 1.40
C LEU A 157 8.92 -1.47 0.04
N PHE A 158 8.65 -2.78 -0.11
CA PHE A 158 7.94 -3.28 -1.30
C PHE A 158 6.50 -2.78 -1.36
N MET A 159 5.80 -2.70 -0.23
CA MET A 159 4.47 -2.10 -0.15
C MET A 159 4.50 -0.61 -0.52
N ALA A 160 5.52 0.15 -0.09
CA ALA A 160 5.71 1.54 -0.51
C ALA A 160 5.85 1.64 -2.04
N THR A 161 6.66 0.76 -2.65
CA THR A 161 6.82 0.70 -4.10
C THR A 161 5.50 0.37 -4.82
N ALA A 162 4.68 -0.51 -4.24
CA ALA A 162 3.34 -0.80 -4.76
C ALA A 162 2.41 0.43 -4.70
N VAL A 163 2.48 1.24 -3.63
CA VAL A 163 1.75 2.51 -3.53
C VAL A 163 2.19 3.48 -4.64
N VAL A 164 3.50 3.64 -4.88
CA VAL A 164 4.00 4.48 -5.97
C VAL A 164 3.52 3.97 -7.32
N THR A 165 3.50 2.66 -7.54
CA THR A 165 2.96 2.01 -8.75
C THR A 165 1.48 2.36 -8.94
N MET A 166 0.69 2.34 -7.87
CA MET A 166 -0.73 2.74 -7.91
C MET A 166 -0.92 4.22 -8.25
N ILE A 167 -0.09 5.10 -7.68
CA ILE A 167 -0.13 6.53 -8.00
C ILE A 167 0.24 6.75 -9.47
N ALA A 168 1.30 6.09 -9.94
CA ALA A 168 1.78 6.16 -11.32
C ALA A 168 0.71 5.69 -12.31
N ALA A 169 -0.02 4.62 -12.00
CA ALA A 169 -1.10 4.10 -12.84
C ALA A 169 -2.24 5.11 -13.05
N GLY A 170 -2.49 5.97 -12.06
CA GLY A 170 -3.49 7.05 -12.14
C GLY A 170 -2.97 8.37 -12.74
N ALA A 171 -1.68 8.47 -13.06
CA ALA A 171 -1.08 9.66 -13.65
C ALA A 171 -1.12 9.64 -15.18
N THR A 172 -1.03 10.80 -15.82
CA THR A 172 -0.96 10.96 -17.28
C THR A 172 0.33 11.67 -17.70
N GLY A 173 0.76 11.41 -18.94
CA GLY A 173 1.91 12.08 -19.56
C GLY A 173 3.26 11.83 -18.85
N PRO A 174 4.18 12.80 -18.85
CA PRO A 174 5.54 12.64 -18.31
C PRO A 174 5.59 12.24 -16.82
N ARG A 175 4.57 12.61 -16.04
CA ARG A 175 4.48 12.25 -14.61
C ARG A 175 4.31 10.75 -14.41
N ARG A 176 3.54 10.06 -15.25
CA ARG A 176 3.39 8.60 -15.21
C ARG A 176 4.72 7.90 -15.44
N PHE A 177 5.48 8.36 -16.43
CA PHE A 177 6.81 7.84 -16.72
C PHE A 177 7.77 8.07 -15.55
N GLY A 178 7.85 9.30 -15.02
CA GLY A 178 8.72 9.63 -13.89
C GLY A 178 8.42 8.80 -12.64
N LEU A 179 7.14 8.67 -12.26
CA LEU A 179 6.73 7.85 -11.13
C LEU A 179 6.96 6.35 -11.38
N GLY A 180 6.73 5.88 -12.61
CA GLY A 180 7.06 4.52 -13.02
C GLY A 180 8.56 4.23 -12.90
N LEU A 181 9.42 5.18 -13.27
CA LEU A 181 10.86 5.05 -13.17
C LEU A 181 11.31 4.98 -11.71
N VAL A 182 10.72 5.81 -10.84
CA VAL A 182 10.96 5.76 -9.40
C VAL A 182 10.54 4.42 -8.81
N ALA A 183 9.37 3.89 -9.20
CA ALA A 183 8.91 2.59 -8.74
C ALA A 183 9.83 1.46 -9.20
N VAL A 184 10.28 1.49 -10.46
CA VAL A 184 11.24 0.52 -11.00
C VAL A 184 12.59 0.61 -10.29
N ALA A 185 13.16 1.80 -10.15
CA ALA A 185 14.44 2.00 -9.47
C ALA A 185 14.37 1.54 -8.00
N GLY A 186 13.27 1.86 -7.31
CA GLY A 186 12.99 1.38 -5.95
C GLY A 186 12.93 -0.15 -5.89
N ALA A 187 12.15 -0.78 -6.77
CA ALA A 187 12.04 -2.24 -6.84
C ALA A 187 13.40 -2.91 -7.12
N VAL A 188 14.17 -2.41 -8.09
CA VAL A 188 15.50 -2.94 -8.42
C VAL A 188 16.45 -2.81 -7.23
N GLY A 189 16.48 -1.64 -6.58
CA GLY A 189 17.31 -1.41 -5.40
C GLY A 189 16.97 -2.37 -4.26
N LEU A 190 15.68 -2.62 -4.02
CA LEU A 190 15.21 -3.56 -3.01
C LEU A 190 15.54 -5.01 -3.36
N ILE A 191 15.39 -5.41 -4.62
CA ILE A 191 15.78 -6.76 -5.08
C ILE A 191 17.28 -6.96 -4.93
N TYR A 192 18.09 -6.00 -5.38
CA TYR A 192 19.55 -6.05 -5.24
C TYR A 192 19.97 -6.18 -3.78
N PHE A 193 19.36 -5.40 -2.89
CA PHE A 193 19.60 -5.50 -1.46
C PHE A 193 19.20 -6.87 -0.91
N ALA A 194 18.01 -7.38 -1.30
CA ALA A 194 17.53 -8.70 -0.87
C ALA A 194 18.45 -9.85 -1.34
N VAL A 195 19.04 -9.73 -2.53
CA VAL A 195 20.03 -10.68 -3.04
C VAL A 195 21.29 -10.66 -2.18
N ILE A 196 21.84 -9.48 -1.90
CA ILE A 196 23.09 -9.34 -1.12
C ILE A 196 22.89 -9.78 0.33
N SER A 197 21.74 -9.46 0.92
CA SER A 197 21.43 -9.84 2.29
C SER A 197 21.05 -11.32 2.43
N GLY A 198 21.08 -12.11 1.34
CA GLY A 198 20.74 -13.53 1.38
C GLY A 198 19.28 -13.80 1.73
N ALA A 199 18.36 -12.89 1.41
CA ALA A 199 16.98 -12.90 1.88
C ALA A 199 16.12 -14.04 1.28
N GLY A 200 16.69 -14.82 0.35
CA GLY A 200 16.09 -16.02 -0.23
C GLY A 200 15.35 -15.78 -1.54
N VAL A 201 15.19 -16.86 -2.31
CA VAL A 201 14.51 -16.89 -3.63
C VAL A 201 13.10 -16.26 -3.61
N PRO A 202 12.25 -16.47 -2.59
CA PRO A 202 10.90 -15.89 -2.60
C PRO A 202 10.91 -14.35 -2.68
N MET A 203 11.85 -13.68 -2.02
CA MET A 203 11.95 -12.21 -2.07
C MET A 203 12.29 -11.69 -3.46
N ILE A 204 13.12 -12.44 -4.19
CA ILE A 204 13.49 -12.11 -5.57
C ILE A 204 12.28 -12.29 -6.49
N VAL A 205 11.52 -13.38 -6.34
CA VAL A 205 10.34 -13.66 -7.16
C VAL A 205 9.26 -12.60 -6.97
N PHE A 206 8.90 -12.28 -5.72
CA PHE A 206 7.90 -11.24 -5.46
C PHE A 206 8.38 -9.84 -5.84
N GLY A 207 9.67 -9.55 -5.63
CA GLY A 207 10.28 -8.31 -6.11
C GLY A 207 10.21 -8.19 -7.64
N ALA A 208 10.45 -9.28 -8.38
CA ALA A 208 10.30 -9.31 -9.83
C ALA A 208 8.86 -9.04 -10.27
N VAL A 209 7.85 -9.53 -9.55
CA VAL A 209 6.43 -9.23 -9.84
C VAL A 209 6.13 -7.73 -9.67
N VAL A 210 6.66 -7.10 -8.61
CA VAL A 210 6.54 -5.65 -8.39
C VAL A 210 7.26 -4.89 -9.50
N LEU A 211 8.46 -5.33 -9.87
CA LEU A 211 9.26 -4.73 -10.94
C LEU A 211 8.56 -4.82 -12.30
N LEU A 212 8.03 -5.98 -12.66
CA LEU A 212 7.29 -6.19 -13.91
C LEU A 212 6.05 -5.29 -13.97
N SER A 213 5.32 -5.19 -12.86
CA SER A 213 4.15 -4.31 -12.76
C SER A 213 4.51 -2.84 -12.93
N ALA A 214 5.61 -2.39 -12.32
CA ALA A 214 6.13 -1.03 -12.48
C ALA A 214 6.67 -0.77 -13.91
N GLY A 215 7.33 -1.77 -14.51
CA GLY A 215 7.85 -1.71 -15.87
C GLY A 215 6.75 -1.55 -16.93
N GLN A 216 5.59 -2.18 -16.74
CA GLN A 216 4.43 -1.99 -17.61
C GLN A 216 3.89 -0.54 -17.59
N LEU A 217 4.10 0.20 -16.50
CA LEU A 217 3.71 1.61 -16.45
C LEU A 217 4.65 2.50 -17.27
N LEU A 218 5.93 2.13 -17.37
CA LEU A 218 6.90 2.81 -18.23
C LEU A 218 6.53 2.64 -19.70
N THR A 219 6.21 1.41 -20.14
CA THR A 219 5.85 1.14 -21.54
C THR A 219 4.53 1.81 -21.93
N ALA A 220 3.59 1.92 -20.99
CA ALA A 220 2.32 2.64 -21.20
C ALA A 220 2.49 4.16 -21.28
N GLY A 221 3.50 4.75 -20.60
CA GLY A 221 3.76 6.19 -20.62
C GLY A 221 4.52 6.70 -21.85
N VAL A 222 5.10 5.80 -22.66
CA VAL A 222 5.86 6.14 -23.88
C VAL A 222 4.96 6.29 -25.11
N ARG A 223 3.70 5.82 -25.05
CA ARG A 223 2.77 5.96 -26.18
C ARG A 223 2.37 7.43 -26.33
N PRO A 224 2.61 8.08 -27.49
CA PRO A 224 2.07 9.41 -27.74
C PRO A 224 0.54 9.35 -27.59
N ALA A 225 -0.04 10.40 -27.01
CA ALA A 225 -1.48 10.51 -26.92
C ALA A 225 -2.04 10.36 -28.34
N PRO A 226 -2.97 9.41 -28.61
CA PRO A 226 -3.64 9.38 -29.89
C PRO A 226 -4.33 10.74 -30.05
N ASP A 227 -4.03 11.41 -31.15
CA ASP A 227 -4.45 12.78 -31.45
C ASP A 227 -5.90 13.01 -31.02
N GLN A 228 -6.09 13.84 -29.99
CA GLN A 228 -7.38 14.39 -29.55
C GLN A 228 -7.44 15.85 -29.96
#